data_AF-A0A7H8N2L2-F1
#
_entry.id   AF-A0A7H8N2L2-F1
#
_cell.length_a   1.000
_cell.length_b   1.000
_cell.length_c   1.000
_cell.angle_alpha   90.00
_cell.angle_beta   90.00
_cell.angle_gamma   90.00
#
_symmetry.space_group_name_H-M   'P 1'
#
loop_
_entity.id
_entity.type
_entity.pdbx_description
1 polymer ?
#
loop_
_entity_poly.entity_id
_entity_poly.type
_entity_poly.pdbx_seq_one_letter_code
_entity_poly.pdbx_strand_id
1 'polypeptide(L)' 'MTQEEIFKALMSVFSEIIPEVDVSAATPQDSLRDLGANSIDRADIITETMEAAGVSLPMVKFADAQSIGDIVRIIDEARP' A
#
# COMPACT_ATOMS: atom_id res chain seq x y z
N MET A 1 -6.30 11.70 6.02
CA MET A 1 -6.93 10.99 4.89
C MET A 1 -7.99 10.04 5.44
N THR A 2 -8.81 9.38 4.64
CA THR A 2 -9.63 8.21 5.04
C THR A 2 -8.94 6.92 4.61
N GLN A 3 -9.43 5.74 5.04
CA GLN A 3 -8.93 4.46 4.52
C GLN A 3 -9.11 4.35 3.00
N GLU A 4 -10.22 4.87 2.47
CA GLU A 4 -10.47 4.90 1.03
C GLU A 4 -9.45 5.80 0.30
N GLU A 5 -9.09 6.94 0.89
CA GLU A 5 -8.06 7.81 0.33
C GLU A 5 -6.67 7.18 0.39
N ILE A 6 -6.31 6.47 1.47
CA ILE A 6 -5.04 5.73 1.56
C ILE A 6 -5.01 4.61 0.52
N PHE A 7 -6.11 3.87 0.36
CA PHE A 7 -6.22 2.83 -0.67
C PHE A 7 -5.98 3.43 -2.06
N LYS A 8 -6.63 4.54 -2.40
CA LYS A 8 -6.42 5.23 -3.68
C LYS A 8 -4.98 5.70 -3.87
N ALA A 9 -4.36 6.25 -2.84
CA ALA A 9 -2.96 6.67 -2.89
C ALA A 9 -2.03 5.47 -3.13
N LEU A 10 -2.25 4.36 -2.42
CA LEU A 10 -1.51 3.12 -2.61
C LEU A 10 -1.66 2.57 -4.04
N MET A 11 -2.87 2.58 -4.60
CA MET A 11 -3.07 2.14 -5.99
C MET A 11 -2.43 3.09 -7.02
N SER A 12 -2.37 4.39 -6.74
CA SER A 12 -1.65 5.37 -7.57
C SER A 12 -0.16 5.07 -7.57
N VAL A 13 0.44 4.95 -6.39
CA VAL A 13 1.85 4.59 -6.20
C VAL A 13 2.18 3.25 -6.86
N PHE A 14 1.33 2.25 -6.69
CA PHE A 14 1.47 0.96 -7.37
C PHE A 14 1.59 1.14 -8.89
N SER A 15 0.69 1.94 -9.48
CA SER A 15 0.65 2.16 -10.93
C SER A 15 1.86 2.98 -11.44
N GLU A 16 2.50 3.75 -10.56
CA GLU A 16 3.74 4.47 -10.88
C GLU A 16 4.96 3.54 -10.84
N ILE A 17 4.99 2.58 -9.91
CA ILE A 17 6.09 1.62 -9.72
C ILE A 17 6.01 0.46 -10.72
N ILE A 18 4.81 -0.05 -11.00
CA ILE A 18 4.56 -1.20 -11.91
C ILE A 18 3.52 -0.81 -12.97
N PRO A 19 3.87 0.08 -13.92
CA PRO A 19 2.93 0.66 -14.89
C PRO A 19 2.34 -0.36 -15.88
N GLU A 20 2.94 -1.55 -16.02
CA GLU A 20 2.47 -2.62 -16.90
C GLU A 20 1.32 -3.46 -16.32
N VAL A 21 1.01 -3.31 -15.02
CA VAL A 21 -0.06 -4.05 -14.36
C VAL A 21 -1.31 -3.17 -14.26
N ASP A 22 -2.43 -3.66 -14.80
CA ASP A 22 -3.74 -3.05 -14.60
C ASP A 22 -4.30 -3.43 -13.23
N VAL A 23 -4.47 -2.44 -12.38
CA VAL A 23 -5.02 -2.58 -11.02
C VAL A 23 -6.40 -1.96 -10.84
N SER A 24 -7.11 -1.66 -11.94
CA SER A 24 -8.45 -1.07 -11.91
C SER A 24 -9.50 -1.93 -11.19
N ALA A 25 -9.27 -3.25 -11.13
CA ALA A 25 -10.13 -4.21 -10.44
C ALA A 25 -9.62 -4.61 -9.05
N ALA A 26 -8.50 -4.02 -8.58
CA ALA A 26 -7.92 -4.36 -7.29
C ALA A 26 -8.85 -3.98 -6.13
N THR A 27 -8.82 -4.81 -5.09
CA THR A 27 -9.65 -4.71 -3.90
C THR A 27 -8.77 -4.69 -2.64
N PRO A 28 -9.29 -4.23 -1.49
CA PRO A 28 -8.54 -4.31 -0.24
C PRO A 28 -8.17 -5.74 0.19
N GLN A 29 -8.80 -6.77 -0.36
CA GLN A 29 -8.52 -8.17 -0.03
C GLN A 29 -7.32 -8.73 -0.80
N ASP A 30 -6.93 -8.09 -1.90
CA ASP A 30 -5.81 -8.54 -2.73
C ASP A 30 -4.48 -8.28 -2.02
N SER A 31 -3.49 -9.15 -2.30
CA SER A 31 -2.12 -8.90 -1.88
C SER A 31 -1.36 -8.18 -2.99
N LEU A 32 -0.41 -7.31 -2.61
CA LEU A 32 0.48 -6.66 -3.57
C LEU A 32 1.26 -7.68 -4.41
N ARG A 33 1.59 -8.82 -3.82
CA ARG A 33 2.29 -9.92 -4.50
C ARG A 33 1.44 -10.54 -5.60
N ASP A 34 0.15 -10.77 -5.35
CA ASP A 34 -0.74 -11.36 -6.35
C ASP A 34 -0.99 -10.41 -7.52
N LEU A 35 -0.83 -9.10 -7.29
CA LEU A 35 -0.84 -8.06 -8.31
C LEU A 35 0.51 -7.92 -9.04
N GLY A 36 1.54 -8.69 -8.68
CA GLY A 36 2.82 -8.72 -9.39
C GLY A 36 3.96 -7.97 -8.70
N ALA A 37 3.74 -7.35 -7.53
CA ALA A 37 4.83 -6.71 -6.79
C ALA A 37 5.79 -7.75 -6.18
N ASN A 38 7.08 -7.53 -6.37
CA ASN A 38 8.13 -8.25 -5.66
C ASN A 38 8.41 -7.59 -4.28
N SER A 39 9.43 -8.07 -3.56
CA SER A 39 9.77 -7.56 -2.23
C SER A 39 10.26 -6.11 -2.21
N ILE A 40 10.98 -5.68 -3.25
CA ILE A 40 11.48 -4.30 -3.41
C ILE A 40 10.28 -3.40 -3.74
N ASP A 41 9.51 -3.75 -4.76
CA ASP A 41 8.32 -2.96 -5.16
C ASP A 41 7.36 -2.81 -3.98
N ARG A 42 7.12 -3.89 -3.21
CA ARG A 42 6.28 -3.84 -2.02
C ARG A 42 6.81 -2.85 -0.97
N ALA A 43 8.12 -2.79 -0.77
CA ALA A 43 8.72 -1.88 0.20
C ALA A 43 8.58 -0.42 -0.26
N ASP A 44 8.80 -0.16 -1.55
CA ASP A 44 8.68 1.17 -2.15
C ASP A 44 7.22 1.64 -2.13
N ILE A 45 6.28 0.79 -2.54
CA ILE A 45 4.83 1.07 -2.50
C ILE A 45 4.39 1.49 -1.10
N ILE A 46 4.77 0.72 -0.07
CA ILE A 46 4.39 1.01 1.32
C ILE A 46 5.04 2.32 1.78
N THR A 47 6.31 2.55 1.43
CA THR A 47 7.05 3.75 1.85
C THR A 47 6.45 5.02 1.24
N GLU A 48 6.23 5.04 -0.07
CA GLU A 48 5.64 6.20 -0.75
C GLU A 48 4.19 6.44 -0.34
N THR A 49 3.41 5.38 -0.06
CA THR A 49 2.06 5.52 0.50
C THR A 49 2.08 6.15 1.90
N MET A 50 3.03 5.76 2.75
CA MET A 50 3.21 6.37 4.07
C MET A 50 3.56 7.87 3.94
N GLU A 51 4.46 8.22 3.03
CA GLU A 51 4.82 9.61 2.75
C GLU A 51 3.61 10.43 2.29
N ALA A 52 2.82 9.90 1.35
CA ALA A 52 1.58 10.52 0.89
C ALA A 52 0.55 10.68 2.03
N ALA A 53 0.52 9.73 2.97
CA ALA A 53 -0.35 9.78 4.15
C ALA A 53 0.19 10.64 5.30
N GLY A 54 1.42 11.17 5.20
CA GLY A 54 2.07 11.95 6.26
C GLY A 54 2.46 11.12 7.49
N VAL A 55 2.70 9.82 7.31
CA VAL A 55 3.02 8.86 8.37
C VAL A 55 4.46 8.37 8.21
N SER A 56 5.11 8.03 9.32
CA SER A 56 6.41 7.36 9.30
C SER A 56 6.41 6.20 10.30
N LEU A 57 6.38 4.96 9.78
CA LEU A 57 6.39 3.74 10.58
C LEU A 57 7.59 2.86 10.19
N PRO A 58 8.14 2.07 11.13
CA PRO A 58 9.15 1.09 10.80
C PRO A 58 8.54 -0.07 9.99
N MET A 59 9.22 -0.50 8.92
CA MET A 59 8.73 -1.53 7.99
C MET A 59 8.34 -2.86 8.65
N VAL A 60 8.91 -3.18 9.81
CA VAL A 60 8.53 -4.37 10.60
C VAL A 60 7.05 -4.38 11.00
N LYS A 61 6.38 -3.23 11.08
CA LYS A 61 4.93 -3.12 11.33
C LYS A 61 4.09 -3.75 10.22
N PHE A 62 4.65 -3.87 9.01
CA PHE A 62 3.99 -4.45 7.85
C PHE A 62 4.42 -5.90 7.60
N ALA A 63 5.23 -6.52 8.46
CA ALA A 63 5.72 -7.88 8.23
C ALA A 63 4.58 -8.90 8.09
N ASP A 64 3.54 -8.74 8.92
CA ASP A 64 2.37 -9.63 8.93
C ASP A 64 1.25 -9.18 7.99
N ALA A 65 1.37 -8.02 7.32
CA ALA A 65 0.36 -7.52 6.41
C ALA A 65 0.25 -8.40 5.16
N GLN A 66 -0.89 -9.07 5.00
CA GLN A 66 -1.16 -10.03 3.92
C GLN A 66 -1.92 -9.40 2.75
N SER A 67 -2.68 -8.33 3.02
CA SER A 67 -3.53 -7.67 2.03
C SER A 67 -3.26 -6.17 1.95
N ILE A 68 -3.72 -5.54 0.87
CA ILE A 68 -3.73 -4.08 0.73
C ILE A 68 -4.51 -3.45 1.89
N GLY A 69 -5.63 -4.05 2.29
CA GLY A 69 -6.45 -3.60 3.42
C GLY A 69 -5.69 -3.60 4.75
N ASP A 70 -4.82 -4.58 4.99
CA ASP A 70 -3.97 -4.58 6.18
C ASP A 70 -2.99 -3.40 6.18
N ILE A 71 -2.35 -3.12 5.03
CA ILE A 71 -1.43 -1.99 4.86
C ILE A 71 -2.17 -0.68 5.11
N VAL A 72 -3.34 -0.50 4.47
CA VAL A 72 -4.20 0.68 4.62
C VAL A 72 -4.56 0.89 6.09
N ARG A 73 -5.01 -0.16 6.78
CA ARG A 73 -5.37 -0.10 8.21
C ARG A 73 -4.18 0.29 9.08
N ILE A 74 -3.01 -0.31 8.87
CA ILE A 74 -1.79 0.00 9.65
C ILE A 74 -1.41 1.47 9.50
N ILE A 75 -1.51 2.04 8.29
CA ILE A 75 -1.23 3.46 8.04
C ILE A 75 -2.32 4.35 8.67
N ASP A 76 -3.59 3.98 8.53
CA ASP A 76 -4.74 4.71 9.05
C ASP A 76 -4.68 4.87 10.58
N GLU A 77 -4.36 3.78 11.30
CA GLU A 77 -4.25 3.70 12.75
C GLU A 77 -3.06 4.48 13.34
N ALA A 78 -2.05 4.79 12.51
CA ALA A 78 -0.85 5.51 12.96
C ALA A 78 -0.96 7.04 12.87
N ARG A 79 -2.06 7.55 12.32
CA ARG A 79 -2.28 9.00 12.21
C ARG A 79 -2.87 9.57 13.51
N PRO A 80 -2.56 10.84 13.83
CA PRO A 80 -3.07 11.52 15.02
C PRO A 80 -4.58 11.80 14.96
#